data_AF-A0A1I7RYW7-F1
#
_entry.id   AF-A0A1I7RYW7-F1
#
_cell.length_a   1.000
_cell.length_b   1.000
_cell.length_c   1.000
_cell.angle_alpha   90.00
_cell.angle_beta   90.00
_cell.angle_gamma   90.00
#
_symmetry.space_group_name_H-M   'P 1'
#
loop_
_entity.id
_entity.type
_entity.pdbx_description
1 polymer ?
#
loop_
_entity_poly.entity_id
_entity_poly.type
_entity_poly.pdbx_seq_one_letter_code
_entity_poly.pdbx_strand_id
1 'polypeptide(L)'
;MLRSNAAQQAKQTQGQSEQRSMNADLFSLTYGALVMDLINDLDKTTDVNSKLDKIGYQMGLRMADDFLAKNPRIGRCSSVPQLSEVLAKQAFKLYLGTEAAVTFMSADEFQLRLDSNPLTEFVEIPPEYKDLCYSQVICGAIRGAMEAIHIEVQTQLLSEVPYPTVIRVKFARVLHEAMPAGEDD
;
A
#
# COMPACT_ATOMS: atom_id res chain seq x y z
N MET A 1 31.23 -53.58 -18.10
CA MET A 1 30.35 -52.61 -17.38
C MET A 1 31.14 -51.31 -17.23
N LEU A 2 31.31 -50.49 -18.27
CA LEU A 2 30.41 -49.40 -18.72
C LEU A 2 30.17 -48.29 -17.67
N ARG A 3 31.09 -47.31 -17.69
CA ARG A 3 30.90 -45.84 -17.75
C ARG A 3 30.26 -45.06 -16.58
N SER A 4 31.08 -44.12 -16.10
CA SER A 4 30.79 -42.69 -15.85
C SER A 4 29.88 -42.27 -14.69
N ASN A 5 30.51 -41.94 -13.56
CA ASN A 5 30.04 -40.91 -12.64
C ASN A 5 30.41 -39.53 -13.21
N ALA A 6 29.57 -39.00 -14.09
CA ALA A 6 29.62 -37.61 -14.50
C ALA A 6 28.20 -37.13 -14.82
N ALA A 7 27.79 -36.08 -14.11
CA ALA A 7 26.78 -35.11 -14.53
C ALA A 7 25.38 -35.64 -14.86
N GLN A 8 24.47 -35.60 -13.88
CA GLN A 8 23.11 -35.04 -14.05
C GLN A 8 22.27 -35.22 -12.79
N GLN A 9 22.11 -34.12 -12.05
CA GLN A 9 20.86 -33.61 -11.48
C GLN A 9 21.26 -32.28 -10.82
N ALA A 10 21.62 -31.30 -11.64
CA ALA A 10 20.69 -30.27 -12.13
C ALA A 10 20.30 -29.30 -11.00
N LYS A 11 21.09 -28.21 -10.92
CA LYS A 11 20.69 -26.86 -10.53
C LYS A 11 19.18 -26.72 -10.29
N GLN A 12 18.75 -26.78 -9.03
CA GLN A 12 17.67 -25.90 -8.59
C GLN A 12 18.32 -24.60 -8.14
N THR A 13 18.61 -23.76 -9.13
CA THR A 13 18.64 -22.32 -8.90
C THR A 13 17.22 -21.96 -8.50
N GLN A 14 16.92 -21.96 -7.20
CA GLN A 14 15.81 -21.19 -6.69
C GLN A 14 16.09 -19.76 -7.13
N GLY A 15 15.42 -19.32 -8.19
CA GLY A 15 15.25 -17.91 -8.46
C GLY A 15 14.43 -17.33 -7.33
N GLN A 16 15.08 -17.11 -6.18
CA GLN A 16 14.70 -15.99 -5.35
C GLN A 16 14.87 -14.79 -6.28
N SER A 17 13.76 -14.20 -6.69
CA SER A 17 13.80 -12.85 -7.20
C SER A 17 14.52 -12.04 -6.12
N GLU A 18 15.80 -11.74 -6.32
CA GLU A 18 16.52 -10.79 -5.50
C GLU A 18 15.72 -9.50 -5.60
N GLN A 19 14.91 -9.26 -4.56
CA GLN A 19 14.17 -8.04 -4.43
C GLN A 19 15.24 -6.97 -4.28
N ARG A 20 15.53 -6.26 -5.36
CA ARG A 20 16.45 -5.13 -5.33
C ARG A 20 15.89 -4.20 -4.26
N SER A 21 16.56 -4.15 -3.11
CA SER A 21 16.33 -3.13 -2.11
C SER A 21 16.70 -1.82 -2.80
N MET A 22 15.68 -1.12 -3.30
CA MET A 22 15.85 0.27 -3.70
C MET A 22 16.20 1.05 -2.45
N ASN A 23 17.13 2.01 -2.56
CA ASN A 23 17.46 2.87 -1.45
C ASN A 23 16.19 3.62 -1.01
N ALA A 24 15.78 3.47 0.25
CA ALA A 24 14.62 4.15 0.81
C ALA A 24 14.74 5.67 0.62
N ASP A 25 15.95 6.22 0.73
CA ASP A 25 16.23 7.64 0.51
C ASP A 25 15.85 8.07 -0.91
N LEU A 26 16.19 7.26 -1.92
CA LEU A 26 15.86 7.58 -3.31
C LEU A 26 14.34 7.62 -3.51
N PHE A 27 13.61 6.71 -2.88
CA PHE A 27 12.15 6.68 -2.93
C PHE A 27 11.55 7.92 -2.23
N SER A 28 12.01 8.24 -1.02
CA SER A 28 11.54 9.40 -0.26
C SER A 28 11.84 10.73 -0.97
N LEU A 29 13.03 10.87 -1.56
CA LEU A 29 13.40 12.07 -2.33
C LEU A 29 12.57 12.19 -3.62
N THR A 30 12.33 11.08 -4.31
CA THR A 30 11.48 11.07 -5.52
C THR A 30 10.03 11.42 -5.17
N TYR A 31 9.53 10.91 -4.04
CA TYR A 31 8.21 11.26 -3.55
C TYR A 31 8.13 12.75 -3.17
N GLY A 32 9.14 13.28 -2.47
CA GLY A 32 9.22 14.70 -2.14
C GLY A 32 9.20 15.60 -3.37
N ALA A 33 9.94 15.24 -4.43
CA ALA A 33 9.91 15.95 -5.70
C ALA A 33 8.50 15.93 -6.32
N LEU A 34 7.82 14.78 -6.34
CA LEU A 34 6.44 14.68 -6.79
C LEU A 34 5.50 15.59 -5.99
N VAL A 35 5.59 15.60 -4.66
CA VAL A 35 4.73 16.47 -3.83
C VAL A 35 4.99 17.94 -4.14
N MET A 36 6.26 18.33 -4.29
CA MET A 36 6.62 19.71 -4.63
C MET A 36 6.10 20.12 -6.01
N ASP A 37 6.21 19.24 -7.01
CA ASP A 37 5.65 19.48 -8.34
C ASP A 37 4.12 19.69 -8.24
N LEU A 38 3.42 18.85 -7.46
CA LEU A 38 1.97 19.02 -7.25
C LEU A 38 1.62 20.33 -6.53
N ILE A 39 2.41 20.75 -5.54
CA ILE A 39 2.20 22.02 -4.84
C ILE A 39 2.41 23.20 -5.79
N ASN A 40 3.42 23.13 -6.67
CA ASN A 40 3.69 24.20 -7.64
C ASN A 40 2.63 24.28 -8.74
N ASP A 41 2.05 23.14 -9.12
CA ASP A 41 1.06 23.05 -10.19
C ASP A 41 -0.39 23.29 -9.73
N LEU A 42 -0.67 23.21 -8.42
CA LEU A 42 -2.02 23.28 -7.86
C LEU A 42 -2.16 24.37 -6.80
N ASP A 43 -3.15 25.24 -6.97
CA ASP A 43 -3.35 26.41 -6.09
C ASP A 43 -3.79 26.06 -4.66
N LYS A 44 -4.41 24.89 -4.46
CA LYS A 44 -5.01 24.50 -3.18
C LYS A 44 -4.46 23.18 -2.69
N THR A 45 -4.12 23.15 -1.42
CA THR A 45 -3.69 21.94 -0.70
C THR A 45 -4.71 20.80 -0.77
N THR A 46 -6.01 21.12 -0.82
CA THR A 46 -7.07 20.11 -1.00
C THR A 46 -6.98 19.39 -2.34
N ASP A 47 -6.54 20.09 -3.38
CA ASP A 47 -6.41 19.53 -4.73
C ASP A 47 -5.15 18.66 -4.81
N VAL A 48 -4.07 19.08 -4.13
CA VAL A 48 -2.86 18.27 -3.92
C VAL A 48 -3.22 16.96 -3.19
N ASN A 49 -3.93 17.04 -2.07
CA ASN A 49 -4.39 15.86 -1.32
C ASN A 49 -5.23 14.93 -2.20
N SER A 50 -6.17 15.49 -2.96
CA SER A 50 -7.01 14.73 -3.90
C SER A 50 -6.19 14.07 -5.02
N LYS A 51 -5.11 14.71 -5.46
CA LYS A 51 -4.23 14.18 -6.50
C LYS A 51 -3.34 13.06 -5.97
N LEU A 52 -2.73 13.24 -4.79
CA LEU A 52 -1.98 12.19 -4.09
C LEU A 52 -2.84 10.96 -3.82
N ASP A 53 -4.07 11.18 -3.37
CA ASP A 53 -5.06 10.14 -3.13
C ASP A 53 -5.35 9.31 -4.40
N LYS A 54 -5.58 9.98 -5.54
CA LYS A 54 -5.79 9.34 -6.84
C LYS A 54 -4.56 8.58 -7.33
N ILE A 55 -3.37 9.15 -7.18
CA ILE A 55 -2.10 8.48 -7.53
C ILE A 55 -1.96 7.20 -6.72
N GLY A 56 -2.13 7.30 -5.40
CA GLY A 56 -2.09 6.16 -4.49
C GLY A 56 -3.08 5.09 -4.88
N TYR A 57 -4.33 5.46 -5.14
CA TYR A 57 -5.37 4.51 -5.54
C TYR A 57 -5.01 3.73 -6.80
N GLN A 58 -4.50 4.40 -7.84
CA GLN A 58 -4.03 3.71 -9.06
C GLN A 58 -2.82 2.81 -8.82
N MET A 59 -1.93 3.19 -7.90
CA MET A 59 -0.83 2.31 -7.46
C MET A 59 -1.37 1.08 -6.72
N GLY A 60 -2.29 1.28 -5.78
CA GLY A 60 -2.90 0.23 -4.97
C GLY A 60 -3.54 -0.88 -5.81
N LEU A 61 -4.31 -0.49 -6.84
CA LEU A 61 -4.93 -1.45 -7.78
C LEU A 61 -3.89 -2.40 -8.40
N ARG A 62 -2.72 -1.88 -8.80
CA ARG A 62 -1.65 -2.68 -9.40
C ARG A 62 -0.83 -3.46 -8.37
N MET A 63 -0.66 -2.90 -7.17
CA MET A 63 0.08 -3.54 -6.08
C MET A 63 -0.65 -4.77 -5.55
N ALA A 64 -1.98 -4.81 -5.58
CA ALA A 64 -2.76 -5.95 -5.11
C ALA A 64 -2.40 -7.26 -5.83
N ASP A 65 -2.34 -7.23 -7.17
CA ASP A 65 -1.98 -8.41 -7.97
C ASP A 65 -0.57 -8.91 -7.67
N ASP A 66 0.42 -8.00 -7.61
CA ASP A 66 1.80 -8.32 -7.24
C ASP A 66 1.90 -8.89 -5.82
N PHE A 67 1.14 -8.31 -4.88
CA PHE A 67 1.10 -8.76 -3.50
C PHE A 67 0.55 -10.18 -3.38
N LEU A 68 -0.58 -10.48 -4.03
CA LEU A 68 -1.21 -11.80 -4.01
C LEU A 68 -0.34 -12.86 -4.71
N ALA A 69 0.33 -12.50 -5.82
CA ALA A 69 1.26 -13.39 -6.50
C ALA A 69 2.45 -13.80 -5.63
N LYS A 70 2.97 -12.87 -4.81
CA LYS A 70 4.05 -13.13 -3.85
C LYS A 70 3.58 -13.84 -2.58
N ASN A 71 2.29 -13.75 -2.26
CA ASN A 71 1.71 -14.28 -1.02
C ASN A 71 0.51 -15.21 -1.29
N PRO A 72 0.70 -16.36 -1.97
CA PRO A 72 -0.40 -17.24 -2.40
C PRO A 72 -1.19 -17.88 -1.24
N ARG A 73 -0.67 -17.80 0.00
CA ARG A 73 -1.34 -18.27 1.21
C ARG A 73 -2.35 -17.27 1.76
N ILE A 74 -2.27 -16.02 1.33
CA ILE A 74 -3.27 -15.00 1.65
C ILE A 74 -4.42 -15.21 0.66
N GLY A 75 -5.40 -16.02 1.07
CA GLY A 75 -6.66 -16.15 0.33
C GLY A 75 -7.49 -14.86 0.37
N ARG A 76 -8.75 -14.93 -0.07
CA ARG A 76 -9.70 -13.80 0.10
C ARG A 76 -9.84 -13.49 1.59
N CYS A 77 -9.25 -12.39 2.06
CA CYS A 77 -9.36 -11.96 3.46
C CYS A 77 -10.83 -11.88 3.85
N SER A 78 -11.26 -12.72 4.80
CA SER A 78 -12.69 -12.90 5.09
C SER A 78 -13.15 -12.14 6.34
N SER A 79 -12.24 -11.43 7.01
CA SER A 79 -12.56 -10.66 8.22
C SER A 79 -11.64 -9.45 8.39
N VAL A 80 -12.14 -8.40 9.06
CA VAL A 80 -11.40 -7.17 9.36
C VAL A 80 -10.12 -7.43 10.17
N PRO A 81 -10.09 -8.33 11.19
CA PRO A 81 -8.86 -8.65 11.90
C PRO A 81 -7.77 -9.30 11.03
N GLN A 82 -8.17 -10.18 10.10
CA GLN A 82 -7.22 -10.77 9.16
C GLN A 82 -6.68 -9.72 8.18
N LEU A 83 -7.57 -8.85 7.69
CA LEU A 83 -7.22 -7.77 6.77
C LEU A 83 -6.23 -6.81 7.40
N SER A 84 -6.48 -6.36 8.64
CA SER A 84 -5.60 -5.43 9.33
C SER A 84 -4.22 -6.02 9.59
N GLU A 85 -4.14 -7.29 9.97
CA GLU A 85 -2.87 -8.00 10.20
C GLU A 85 -2.06 -8.14 8.90
N VAL A 86 -2.70 -8.57 7.80
CA VAL A 86 -2.05 -8.70 6.48
C VAL A 86 -1.53 -7.34 6.01
N LEU A 87 -2.35 -6.30 6.14
CA LEU A 87 -1.96 -4.95 5.75
C LEU A 87 -0.76 -4.49 6.58
N ALA A 88 -0.89 -4.52 7.91
CA ALA A 88 0.07 -3.97 8.84
C ALA A 88 1.43 -4.69 8.87
N LYS A 89 1.43 -6.02 8.78
CA LYS A 89 2.66 -6.82 8.96
C LYS A 89 3.28 -7.34 7.67
N GLN A 90 2.50 -7.47 6.60
CA GLN A 90 3.00 -8.03 5.34
C GLN A 90 3.10 -6.95 4.26
N ALA A 91 2.01 -6.25 3.96
CA ALA A 91 2.00 -5.25 2.88
C ALA A 91 2.89 -4.04 3.20
N PHE A 92 2.74 -3.44 4.38
CA PHE A 92 3.59 -2.33 4.81
C PHE A 92 5.08 -2.74 4.84
N LYS A 93 5.37 -3.94 5.34
CA LYS A 93 6.75 -4.44 5.39
C LYS A 93 7.34 -4.63 3.99
N LEU A 94 6.55 -5.16 3.06
CA LEU A 94 6.99 -5.43 1.69
C LEU A 94 7.24 -4.14 0.88
N TYR A 95 6.37 -3.14 1.03
CA TYR A 95 6.38 -1.94 0.17
C TYR A 95 7.02 -0.71 0.79
N LEU A 96 6.99 -0.56 2.12
CA LEU A 96 7.57 0.56 2.85
C LEU A 96 8.72 0.14 3.77
N GLY A 97 9.05 -1.16 3.85
CA GLY A 97 10.16 -1.67 4.67
C GLY A 97 9.88 -1.70 6.19
N THR A 98 8.71 -1.24 6.62
CA THR A 98 8.31 -1.08 8.02
C THR A 98 6.97 -1.76 8.30
N GLU A 99 6.72 -2.17 9.53
CA GLU A 99 5.41 -2.68 9.96
C GLU A 99 4.58 -1.56 10.59
N ALA A 100 3.26 -1.72 10.60
CA ALA A 100 2.35 -0.83 11.31
C ALA A 100 1.78 -1.51 12.58
N ALA A 101 1.48 -0.71 13.60
CA ALA A 101 0.69 -1.17 14.73
C ALA A 101 -0.82 -1.03 14.43
N VAL A 102 -1.61 -2.03 14.79
CA VAL A 102 -3.06 -2.04 14.60
C VAL A 102 -3.77 -1.72 15.92
N THR A 103 -4.70 -0.77 15.90
CA THR A 103 -5.63 -0.52 17.02
C THR A 103 -7.06 -0.63 16.51
N PHE A 104 -7.86 -1.55 17.05
CA PHE A 104 -9.27 -1.70 16.67
C PHE A 104 -10.13 -0.65 17.37
N MET A 105 -10.98 0.03 16.59
CA MET A 105 -11.92 1.04 17.07
C MET A 105 -13.34 0.46 17.21
N SER A 106 -13.70 -0.44 16.29
CA SER A 106 -14.97 -1.17 16.24
C SER A 106 -14.78 -2.50 15.49
N ALA A 107 -15.88 -3.21 15.21
CA ALA A 107 -15.85 -4.42 14.40
C ALA A 107 -15.49 -4.17 12.92
N ASP A 108 -15.80 -2.97 12.41
CA ASP A 108 -15.60 -2.54 11.03
C ASP A 108 -14.49 -1.49 10.87
N GLU A 109 -13.87 -1.03 11.94
CA GLU A 109 -12.91 0.08 11.90
C GLU A 109 -11.66 -0.20 12.74
N PHE A 110 -10.50 0.09 12.17
CA PHE A 110 -9.21 0.03 12.85
C PHE A 110 -8.30 1.19 12.42
N GLN A 111 -7.26 1.43 13.20
CA GLN A 111 -6.21 2.39 12.89
C GLN A 111 -4.89 1.65 12.65
N LEU A 112 -4.17 2.10 11.63
CA LEU A 112 -2.78 1.74 11.37
C LEU A 112 -1.92 2.88 11.85
N ARG A 113 -0.96 2.58 12.73
CA ARG A 113 0.04 3.53 13.19
C ARG A 113 1.41 3.12 12.69
N LEU A 114 2.09 4.02 12.00
CA LEU A 114 3.49 3.88 11.61
C LEU A 114 4.30 4.81 12.50
N ASP A 115 5.18 4.24 13.33
CA ASP A 115 6.13 5.01 14.14
C ASP A 115 7.29 5.56 13.30
N SER A 116 7.62 4.87 12.21
CA SER A 116 8.56 5.34 11.20
C SER A 116 7.90 5.24 9.83
N ASN A 117 7.64 6.40 9.21
CA ASN A 117 7.13 6.50 7.85
C ASN A 117 8.27 7.00 6.95
N PRO A 118 8.79 6.18 6.02
CA PRO A 118 9.93 6.55 5.19
C PRO A 118 9.66 7.78 4.33
N LEU A 119 8.40 8.02 3.94
CA LEU A 119 8.03 9.18 3.11
C LEU A 119 8.31 10.51 3.82
N THR A 120 8.22 10.52 5.16
CA THR A 120 8.25 11.75 5.97
C THR A 120 9.57 11.96 6.70
N GLU A 121 10.59 11.11 6.49
CA GLU A 121 11.84 11.12 7.26
C GLU A 121 12.60 12.46 7.17
N PHE A 122 12.54 13.13 6.02
CA PHE A 122 13.24 14.40 5.76
C PHE A 122 12.29 15.57 5.50
N VAL A 123 11.06 15.47 6.01
CA VAL A 123 9.97 16.38 5.65
C VAL A 123 9.60 17.25 6.83
N GLU A 124 9.60 18.56 6.60
CA GLU A 124 8.96 19.55 7.44
C GLU A 124 7.87 20.24 6.61
N ILE A 125 6.68 20.43 7.18
CA ILE A 125 5.56 21.07 6.49
C ILE A 125 5.51 22.55 6.90
N PRO A 126 5.70 23.49 5.96
CA PRO A 126 5.55 24.91 6.23
C PRO A 126 4.12 25.28 6.66
N PRO A 127 3.92 26.34 7.49
CA PRO A 127 2.60 26.73 7.98
C PRO A 127 1.56 27.05 6.87
N GLU A 128 2.01 27.51 5.71
CA GLU A 128 1.17 27.76 4.53
C GLU A 128 0.54 26.48 3.97
N TYR A 129 1.15 25.32 4.19
CA TYR A 129 0.69 24.01 3.73
C TYR A 129 0.20 23.13 4.89
N LYS A 130 -0.23 23.71 6.01
CA LYS A 130 -0.69 22.97 7.20
C LYS A 130 -1.82 21.95 6.94
N ASP A 131 -2.61 22.16 5.88
CA ASP A 131 -3.71 21.28 5.49
C ASP A 131 -3.24 20.15 4.54
N LEU A 132 -1.93 20.07 4.27
CA LEU A 132 -1.33 19.08 3.39
C LEU A 132 -1.30 17.75 4.11
N CYS A 133 -1.95 16.77 3.48
CA CYS A 133 -1.85 15.39 3.89
C CYS A 133 -0.67 14.76 3.13
N TYR A 134 0.56 15.00 3.58
CA TYR A 134 1.78 14.62 2.85
C TYR A 134 1.80 13.12 2.54
N SER A 135 1.28 12.28 3.43
CA SER A 135 1.21 10.82 3.26
C SER A 135 -0.11 10.31 2.65
N GLN A 136 -0.94 11.19 2.06
CA GLN A 136 -2.25 10.83 1.51
C GLN A 136 -2.18 9.75 0.41
N VAL A 137 -1.03 9.61 -0.27
CA VAL A 137 -0.80 8.54 -1.23
C VAL A 137 -0.99 7.15 -0.61
N ILE A 138 -0.66 6.97 0.68
CA ILE A 138 -0.82 5.69 1.39
C ILE A 138 -2.31 5.36 1.57
N CYS A 139 -3.13 6.34 1.93
CA CYS A 139 -4.58 6.20 2.02
C CYS A 139 -5.18 5.75 0.68
N GLY A 140 -4.75 6.41 -0.40
CA GLY A 140 -5.11 6.01 -1.77
C GLY A 140 -4.74 4.57 -2.05
N ALA A 141 -3.48 4.20 -1.81
CA ALA A 141 -2.96 2.87 -2.08
C ALA A 141 -3.71 1.78 -1.32
N ILE A 142 -4.06 2.01 -0.06
CA ILE A 142 -4.90 1.09 0.70
C ILE A 142 -6.25 0.91 0.00
N ARG A 143 -6.96 2.00 -0.33
CA ARG A 143 -8.28 1.89 -0.98
C ARG A 143 -8.23 1.16 -2.32
N GLY A 144 -7.27 1.51 -3.17
CA GLY A 144 -7.09 0.84 -4.47
C GLY A 144 -6.78 -0.64 -4.32
N ALA A 145 -5.89 -1.00 -3.39
CA ALA A 145 -5.55 -2.40 -3.15
C ALA A 145 -6.73 -3.21 -2.59
N MET A 146 -7.52 -2.62 -1.69
CA MET A 146 -8.72 -3.28 -1.16
C MET A 146 -9.78 -3.46 -2.24
N GLU A 147 -9.98 -2.47 -3.11
CA GLU A 147 -10.94 -2.57 -4.21
C GLU A 147 -10.57 -3.69 -5.20
N ALA A 148 -9.29 -3.84 -5.52
CA ALA A 148 -8.80 -4.92 -6.39
C ALA A 148 -9.09 -6.33 -5.83
N ILE A 149 -9.28 -6.45 -4.51
CA ILE A 149 -9.70 -7.70 -3.85
C ILE A 149 -11.19 -7.71 -3.47
N HIS A 150 -11.98 -6.85 -4.12
CA HIS A 150 -13.42 -6.71 -3.94
C HIS A 150 -13.86 -6.27 -2.54
N ILE A 151 -13.08 -5.42 -1.89
CA ILE A 151 -13.41 -4.83 -0.59
C ILE A 151 -13.40 -3.31 -0.72
N GLU A 152 -14.54 -2.69 -0.43
CA GLU A 152 -14.62 -1.24 -0.31
C GLU A 152 -14.26 -0.80 1.11
N VAL A 153 -13.28 0.09 1.24
CA VAL A 153 -12.89 0.72 2.50
C VAL A 153 -12.84 2.24 2.38
N GLN A 154 -13.06 2.91 3.49
CA GLN A 154 -12.78 4.33 3.65
C GLN A 154 -11.46 4.48 4.43
N THR A 155 -10.64 5.44 4.02
CA THR A 155 -9.37 5.74 4.68
C THR A 155 -9.28 7.20 5.00
N GLN A 156 -8.79 7.53 6.19
CA GLN A 156 -8.57 8.91 6.61
C GLN A 156 -7.23 9.01 7.34
N LEU A 157 -6.41 9.97 6.92
CA LEU A 157 -5.19 10.32 7.64
C LEU A 157 -5.58 11.17 8.86
N LEU A 158 -5.25 10.69 10.06
CA LEU A 158 -5.61 11.33 11.33
C LEU A 158 -4.48 12.19 11.89
N SER A 159 -3.25 11.73 11.73
CA SER A 159 -2.05 12.47 12.13
C SER A 159 -0.89 12.10 11.24
N GLU A 160 0.01 13.05 11.04
CA GLU A 160 1.34 12.87 10.48
C GLU A 160 2.25 14.00 10.97
N VAL A 161 3.40 14.18 10.31
CA VAL A 161 4.45 15.18 10.54
C VAL A 161 4.02 16.36 11.44
N PRO A 162 4.67 16.56 12.61
CA PRO A 162 5.82 15.84 13.16
C PRO A 162 5.44 14.58 13.95
N TYR A 163 4.16 14.18 13.96
CA TYR A 163 3.69 13.03 14.71
C TYR A 163 3.78 11.74 13.89
N PRO A 164 3.75 10.56 14.55
CA PRO A 164 3.57 9.29 13.87
C PRO A 164 2.39 9.32 12.89
N THR A 165 2.56 8.64 11.76
CA THR A 165 1.51 8.54 10.75
C THR A 165 0.41 7.61 11.28
N VAL A 166 -0.82 8.13 11.40
CA VAL A 166 -1.98 7.34 11.84
C VAL A 166 -3.05 7.41 10.76
N ILE A 167 -3.42 6.24 10.23
CA ILE A 167 -4.44 6.08 9.20
C ILE A 167 -5.60 5.30 9.79
N ARG A 168 -6.79 5.91 9.81
CA ARG A 168 -8.05 5.21 10.06
C ARG A 168 -8.47 4.46 8.81
N VAL A 169 -8.86 3.20 8.97
CA VAL A 169 -9.42 2.36 7.92
C VAL A 169 -10.77 1.84 8.40
N LYS A 170 -11.83 2.13 7.64
CA LYS A 170 -13.18 1.65 7.90
C LYS A 170 -13.66 0.79 6.76
N PHE A 171 -14.03 -0.45 7.07
CA PHE A 171 -14.69 -1.35 6.14
C PHE A 171 -16.08 -0.81 5.77
N ALA A 172 -16.37 -0.72 4.48
CA ALA A 172 -17.68 -0.28 4.00
C ALA A 172 -18.53 -1.49 3.57
N ARG A 173 -18.09 -2.24 2.56
CA ARG A 173 -18.80 -3.42 2.04
C ARG A 173 -17.91 -4.30 1.17
N VAL A 174 -18.36 -5.52 0.93
CA VAL A 174 -17.82 -6.38 -0.13
C VAL A 174 -18.40 -5.93 -1.48
N LEU A 175 -17.56 -5.82 -2.49
CA LEU A 175 -17.96 -5.52 -3.85
C LEU A 175 -18.35 -6.81 -4.56
N HIS A 176 -19.49 -6.80 -5.25
CA HIS A 176 -19.90 -7.92 -6.08
C HIS A 176 -19.44 -7.66 -7.52
N GLU A 177 -18.84 -8.68 -8.16
CA GLU A 177 -18.62 -8.64 -9.60
C GLU A 177 -19.97 -8.51 -10.30
N ALA A 178 -20.12 -7.47 -11.12
CA ALA A 178 -21.25 -7.40 -12.04
C ALA A 178 -21.04 -8.51 -13.07
N MET A 179 -21.87 -9.55 -13.03
CA MET A 179 -21.89 -10.51 -14.14
C MET A 179 -22.35 -9.75 -15.39
N PRO A 180 -21.64 -9.87 -16.53
CA PRO A 180 -22.16 -9.35 -17.79
C PRO A 180 -23.53 -9.99 -18.02
N ALA A 181 -24.52 -9.18 -18.40
CA ALA A 181 -25.83 -9.69 -18.79
C ALA A 181 -25.58 -10.76 -19.85
N GLY A 182 -25.98 -12.00 -19.56
CA GLY A 182 -25.93 -13.07 -20.54
C GLY A 182 -26.70 -12.61 -21.78
N GLU A 183 -26.10 -12.81 -22.95
CA GLU A 183 -26.85 -12.71 -24.20
C GLU A 183 -27.98 -13.75 -24.12
N ASP A 184 -29.21 -13.28 -24.00
CA ASP A 184 -30.40 -14.13 -24.13
C ASP A 184 -30.43 -14.64 -25.58
N ASP A 185 -30.08 -15.91 -25.78
CA ASP A 185 -30.22 -16.65 -27.05
C ASP A 185 -31.68 -16.69 -27.56
#